data_AF-A0A7S2SDT7-F1
#
_entry.id   AF-A0A7S2SDT7-F1
#
_cell.length_a   1.000
_cell.length_b   1.000
_cell.length_c   1.000
_cell.angle_alpha   90.00
_cell.angle_beta   90.00
_cell.angle_gamma   90.00
#
_symmetry.space_group_name_H-M   'P 1'
#
loop_
_entity.id
_entity.type
_entity.pdbx_description
1 polymer ?
#
loop_
_entity_poly.entity_id
_entity_poly.type
_entity_poly.pdbx_seq_one_letter_code
_entity_poly.pdbx_strand_id
1 'polypeptide(L)'
;QILACYNYSIMQFFQRVAPKESVKYSIQPDVLQTYIKSCAGYCVITYLLGVGDRHLDNIMLLPSGHFFHIDFGFIFGRDPKPLPPAFRLTREMVDGMGGTDSAEYRQFCSLACQAFNLLRKSAGLVLNLLRLMSDAGIEDLSNNPSADAHGVIAKVEERFRLELTDEQAETYFHGLINDCLSALAPRVMDVFHLIL
;
A
#
# COMPACT_ATOMS: atom_id res chain seq x y z
N GLN A 1 17.94 -7.91 0.88
CA GLN A 1 16.51 -7.85 0.50
C GLN A 1 16.10 -9.17 -0.15
N ILE A 2 14.96 -9.77 0.22
CA ILE A 2 14.53 -11.11 -0.27
C ILE A 2 14.44 -11.15 -1.80
N LEU A 3 13.92 -10.08 -2.41
CA LEU A 3 13.67 -10.00 -3.86
C LEU A 3 14.95 -9.86 -4.72
N ALA A 4 16.10 -9.52 -4.13
CA ALA A 4 17.36 -9.42 -4.87
C ALA A 4 17.77 -10.75 -5.51
N CYS A 5 17.44 -11.88 -4.89
CA CYS A 5 17.68 -13.22 -5.43
C CYS A 5 16.70 -13.61 -6.56
N TYR A 6 15.72 -12.75 -6.87
CA TYR A 6 14.62 -13.03 -7.81
C TYR A 6 14.46 -11.89 -8.82
N ASN A 7 15.55 -11.21 -9.19
CA ASN A 7 15.55 -10.08 -10.13
C ASN A 7 14.52 -9.00 -9.78
N TYR A 8 14.29 -8.78 -8.48
CA TYR A 8 13.29 -7.84 -7.98
C TYR A 8 11.84 -8.18 -8.39
N SER A 9 11.57 -9.42 -8.82
CA SER A 9 10.26 -9.88 -9.26
C SER A 9 9.54 -10.68 -8.17
N ILE A 10 8.41 -10.13 -7.71
CA ILE A 10 7.50 -10.81 -6.78
C ILE A 10 6.91 -12.08 -7.41
N MET A 11 6.62 -12.03 -8.72
CA MET A 11 6.11 -13.17 -9.47
C MET A 11 7.12 -14.33 -9.47
N GLN A 12 8.41 -14.05 -9.76
CA GLN A 12 9.46 -15.07 -9.75
C GLN A 12 9.70 -15.63 -8.34
N PHE A 13 9.59 -14.80 -7.30
CA PHE A 13 9.64 -15.26 -5.92
C PHE A 13 8.56 -16.32 -5.65
N PHE A 14 7.28 -16.03 -5.95
CA PHE A 14 6.18 -16.96 -5.72
C PHE A 14 6.25 -18.22 -6.59
N GLN A 15 6.68 -18.10 -7.85
CA GLN A 15 6.91 -19.26 -8.72
C GLN A 15 7.95 -20.22 -8.14
N ARG A 16 8.95 -19.70 -7.41
CA ARG A 16 10.00 -20.51 -6.77
C ARG A 16 9.54 -21.13 -5.46
N VAL A 17 8.83 -20.38 -4.61
CA VAL A 17 8.53 -20.83 -3.23
C VAL A 17 7.17 -21.51 -3.09
N ALA A 18 6.25 -21.29 -4.03
CA ALA A 18 4.92 -21.90 -4.05
C ALA A 18 4.51 -22.32 -5.47
N PRO A 19 5.30 -23.18 -6.16
CA PRO A 19 4.99 -23.62 -7.51
C PRO A 19 3.73 -24.50 -7.54
N LYS A 20 2.97 -24.38 -8.63
CA LYS A 20 1.92 -25.34 -8.98
C LYS A 20 1.82 -25.44 -10.50
N GLU A 21 1.90 -26.65 -11.03
CA GLU A 21 1.79 -26.88 -12.46
C GLU A 21 0.36 -26.69 -12.96
N SER A 22 0.21 -26.35 -14.25
CA SER A 22 -1.08 -26.26 -14.94
C SER A 22 -2.08 -25.26 -14.34
N VAL A 23 -1.60 -24.29 -13.56
CA VAL A 23 -2.40 -23.17 -13.07
C VAL A 23 -1.81 -21.84 -13.54
N LYS A 24 -2.63 -20.79 -13.52
CA LYS A 24 -2.23 -19.45 -13.96
C LYS A 24 -0.98 -18.98 -13.22
N TYR A 25 -0.03 -18.41 -13.97
CA TYR A 25 1.29 -17.97 -13.50
C TYR A 25 2.19 -19.07 -12.89
N SER A 26 1.76 -20.34 -12.90
CA SER A 26 2.45 -21.46 -12.24
C SER A 26 2.64 -21.29 -10.72
N ILE A 27 1.71 -20.57 -10.05
CA ILE A 27 1.73 -20.29 -8.62
C ILE A 27 0.49 -20.89 -7.96
N GLN A 28 0.62 -21.38 -6.72
CA GLN A 28 -0.51 -21.78 -5.90
C GLN A 28 -1.56 -20.64 -5.78
N PRO A 29 -2.82 -20.85 -6.23
CA PRO A 29 -3.82 -19.78 -6.28
C PRO A 29 -4.10 -19.11 -4.94
N ASP A 30 -4.07 -19.86 -3.84
CA ASP A 30 -4.26 -19.38 -2.46
C ASP A 30 -3.12 -18.46 -1.99
N VAL A 31 -1.88 -18.72 -2.40
CA VAL A 31 -0.72 -17.84 -2.14
C VAL A 31 -0.91 -16.51 -2.87
N LEU A 32 -1.29 -16.53 -4.14
CA LEU A 32 -1.53 -15.32 -4.91
C LEU A 32 -2.72 -14.51 -4.35
N GLN A 33 -3.79 -15.19 -3.92
CA GLN A 33 -4.93 -14.55 -3.27
C GLN A 33 -4.56 -13.91 -1.93
N THR A 34 -3.70 -14.56 -1.14
CA THR A 34 -3.17 -14.01 0.12
C THR A 34 -2.35 -12.77 -0.12
N TYR A 35 -1.51 -12.78 -1.16
CA TYR A 35 -0.74 -11.62 -1.60
C TYR A 35 -1.64 -10.44 -1.97
N ILE A 36 -2.64 -10.65 -2.83
CA ILE A 36 -3.57 -9.61 -3.26
C ILE A 36 -4.29 -8.98 -2.05
N LYS A 37 -4.82 -9.81 -1.14
CA LYS A 37 -5.56 -9.35 0.04
C LYS A 37 -4.67 -8.56 1.02
N SER A 38 -3.49 -9.09 1.32
CA SER A 38 -2.55 -8.43 2.24
C SER A 38 -2.01 -7.13 1.65
N CYS A 39 -1.66 -7.12 0.36
CA CYS A 39 -1.26 -5.92 -0.35
C CYS A 39 -2.36 -4.84 -0.31
N ALA A 40 -3.62 -5.19 -0.59
CA ALA A 40 -4.74 -4.26 -0.52
C ALA A 40 -4.90 -3.65 0.88
N GLY A 41 -4.91 -4.48 1.92
CA GLY A 41 -5.02 -4.02 3.31
C GLY A 41 -3.87 -3.09 3.71
N TYR A 42 -2.63 -3.46 3.38
CA TYR A 42 -1.45 -2.65 3.72
C TYR A 42 -1.40 -1.33 2.95
N CYS A 43 -1.77 -1.30 1.68
CA CYS A 43 -1.87 -0.05 0.92
C CYS A 43 -2.90 0.92 1.53
N VAL A 44 -4.04 0.41 2.01
CA VAL A 44 -5.07 1.23 2.66
C VAL A 44 -4.60 1.73 4.03
N ILE A 45 -4.05 0.88 4.89
CA ILE A 45 -3.64 1.29 6.24
C ILE A 45 -2.44 2.27 6.18
N THR A 46 -1.50 2.08 5.26
CA THR A 46 -0.37 2.99 5.08
C THR A 46 -0.80 4.34 4.55
N TYR A 47 -1.81 4.38 3.66
CA TYR A 47 -2.44 5.63 3.23
C TYR A 47 -3.11 6.36 4.41
N LEU A 48 -3.94 5.65 5.20
CA LEU A 48 -4.69 6.25 6.31
C LEU A 48 -3.77 6.80 7.40
N LEU A 49 -2.75 6.04 7.79
CA LEU A 49 -1.78 6.45 8.81
C LEU A 49 -0.69 7.40 8.27
N GLY A 50 -0.66 7.65 6.96
CA GLY A 50 0.35 8.49 6.33
C GLY A 50 1.76 7.95 6.50
N VAL A 51 1.96 6.64 6.32
CA VAL A 51 3.28 6.02 6.44
C VAL A 51 4.16 6.42 5.24
N GLY A 52 5.26 7.12 5.52
CA GLY A 52 6.23 7.59 4.54
C GLY A 52 7.34 6.59 4.25
N ASP A 53 8.23 6.95 3.34
CA ASP A 53 9.40 6.15 2.93
C ASP A 53 9.07 4.71 2.51
N ARG A 54 7.98 4.55 1.75
CA ARG A 54 7.56 3.24 1.23
C ARG A 54 8.32 2.94 -0.06
N HIS A 55 9.30 2.05 0.03
CA HIS A 55 10.03 1.45 -1.09
C HIS A 55 10.15 -0.06 -0.88
N LEU A 56 10.65 -0.78 -1.89
CA LEU A 56 10.70 -2.24 -1.89
C LEU A 56 11.53 -2.84 -0.76
N ASP A 57 12.50 -2.11 -0.19
CA ASP A 57 13.30 -2.63 0.93
C ASP A 57 12.51 -2.61 2.24
N ASN A 58 11.47 -1.77 2.32
CA ASN A 58 10.57 -1.66 3.48
C ASN A 58 9.34 -2.59 3.35
N ILE A 59 9.41 -3.56 2.45
CA ILE A 59 8.39 -4.57 2.19
C ILE A 59 9.00 -5.96 2.40
N MET A 60 8.24 -6.83 3.05
CA MET A 60 8.58 -8.23 3.22
C MET A 60 7.47 -9.12 2.65
N LEU A 61 7.90 -10.28 2.12
CA LEU A 61 7.05 -11.30 1.52
C LEU A 61 7.33 -12.65 2.17
N LEU A 62 6.27 -13.37 2.50
CA LEU A 62 6.34 -14.75 3.00
C LEU A 62 5.99 -15.75 1.90
N PRO A 63 6.50 -17.00 1.96
CA PRO A 63 6.11 -18.06 1.03
C PRO A 63 4.60 -18.35 0.98
N SER A 64 3.87 -18.05 2.06
CA SER A 64 2.41 -18.14 2.13
C SER A 64 1.66 -17.01 1.40
N GLY A 65 2.38 -16.08 0.76
CA GLY A 65 1.79 -14.96 0.02
C GLY A 65 1.65 -13.68 0.84
N HIS A 66 1.82 -13.72 2.16
CA HIS A 66 1.63 -12.54 3.00
C HIS A 66 2.63 -11.43 2.64
N PHE A 67 2.09 -10.26 2.35
CA PHE A 67 2.79 -9.00 2.18
C PHE A 67 2.66 -8.16 3.45
N PHE A 68 3.74 -7.55 3.91
CA PHE A 68 3.70 -6.59 5.02
C PHE A 68 4.85 -5.59 4.97
N HIS A 69 4.62 -4.42 5.56
CA HIS A 69 5.64 -3.40 5.75
C HIS A 69 6.44 -3.65 7.04
N ILE A 70 7.76 -3.43 7.01
CA ILE A 70 8.66 -3.74 8.13
C ILE A 70 9.27 -2.52 8.81
N ASP A 71 9.17 -1.35 8.21
CA ASP A 71 9.70 -0.10 8.76
C ASP A 71 8.55 0.88 8.99
N PHE A 72 8.46 1.54 10.14
CA PHE A 72 7.46 2.59 10.38
C PHE A 72 8.11 3.88 10.93
N GLY A 73 9.40 4.08 10.67
CA GLY A 73 10.18 5.24 11.13
C GLY A 73 9.76 6.59 10.53
N PHE A 74 8.85 6.57 9.55
CA PHE A 74 8.17 7.75 9.03
C PHE A 74 6.66 7.49 9.02
N ILE A 75 5.95 8.02 10.01
CA ILE A 75 4.48 7.91 10.09
C ILE A 75 3.82 9.28 10.18
N PHE A 76 2.49 9.32 10.05
CA PHE A 76 1.69 10.54 10.19
C PHE A 76 2.03 11.66 9.19
N GLY A 77 2.44 11.27 7.98
CA GLY A 77 2.74 12.17 6.87
C GLY A 77 4.17 12.70 6.88
N ARG A 78 5.04 12.26 7.79
CA ARG A 78 6.48 12.45 7.62
C ARG A 78 6.95 11.57 6.46
N ASP A 79 7.81 12.12 5.62
CA ASP A 79 8.49 11.39 4.56
C ASP A 79 9.83 12.10 4.32
N PRO A 80 10.93 11.38 4.06
CA PRO A 80 12.19 11.99 3.67
C PRO A 80 12.10 12.74 2.33
N LYS A 81 11.09 12.45 1.50
CA LYS A 81 10.88 13.08 0.19
C LYS A 81 9.98 14.32 0.33
N PRO A 82 10.26 15.41 -0.40
CA PRO A 82 9.52 16.67 -0.26
C PRO A 82 8.08 16.61 -0.77
N LEU A 83 7.77 15.72 -1.73
CA LEU A 83 6.44 15.54 -2.32
C LEU A 83 6.14 14.05 -2.46
N PRO A 84 5.78 13.37 -1.35
CA PRO A 84 5.42 11.96 -1.42
C PRO A 84 4.04 11.82 -2.07
N PRO A 85 3.85 10.85 -2.99
CA PRO A 85 2.51 10.49 -3.44
C PRO A 85 1.65 10.07 -2.25
N ALA A 86 0.37 10.45 -2.30
CA ALA A 86 -0.58 10.17 -1.22
C ALA A 86 -0.79 8.66 -1.02
N PHE A 87 -0.82 7.90 -2.12
CA PHE A 87 -0.94 6.44 -2.14
C PHE A 87 0.36 5.82 -2.65
N ARG A 88 0.73 4.66 -2.09
CA ARG A 88 1.99 3.98 -2.39
C ARG A 88 1.72 2.61 -2.98
N LEU A 89 1.98 2.48 -4.27
CA LEU A 89 1.96 1.23 -5.01
C LEU A 89 3.16 1.22 -5.95
N THR A 90 3.97 0.16 -5.89
CA THR A 90 5.18 0.03 -6.72
C THR A 90 4.89 -0.78 -7.98
N ARG A 91 5.75 -0.64 -9.00
CA ARG A 91 5.62 -1.41 -10.24
C ARG A 91 5.72 -2.91 -9.96
N GLU A 92 6.66 -3.31 -9.12
CA GLU A 92 6.92 -4.69 -8.76
C GLU A 92 5.72 -5.31 -8.03
N MET A 93 4.99 -4.50 -7.24
CA MET A 93 3.73 -4.94 -6.62
C MET A 93 2.66 -5.25 -7.67
N VAL A 94 2.49 -4.38 -8.66
CA VAL A 94 1.52 -4.54 -9.76
C VAL A 94 1.91 -5.71 -10.67
N ASP A 95 3.19 -5.82 -11.01
CA ASP A 95 3.73 -6.93 -11.80
C ASP A 95 3.58 -8.26 -11.04
N GLY A 96 3.69 -8.25 -9.71
CA GLY A 96 3.34 -9.38 -8.84
C GLY A 96 1.88 -9.80 -8.90
N MET A 97 0.99 -8.94 -9.37
CA MET A 97 -0.42 -9.24 -9.68
C MET A 97 -0.64 -9.58 -11.16
N GLY A 98 0.42 -9.69 -11.97
CA GLY A 98 0.31 -9.96 -13.41
C GLY A 98 0.02 -8.73 -14.27
N GLY A 99 0.24 -7.52 -13.75
CA GLY A 99 0.11 -6.26 -14.49
C GLY A 99 -1.28 -5.62 -14.40
N THR A 100 -1.39 -4.38 -14.91
CA THR A 100 -2.60 -3.54 -14.81
C THR A 100 -3.83 -4.12 -15.52
N ASP A 101 -3.63 -4.94 -16.55
CA ASP A 101 -4.72 -5.54 -17.32
C ASP A 101 -5.24 -6.85 -16.72
N SER A 102 -4.59 -7.34 -15.66
CA SER A 102 -4.89 -8.63 -15.05
C SER A 102 -6.19 -8.61 -14.24
N ALA A 103 -6.81 -9.78 -14.08
CA ALA A 103 -7.97 -9.93 -13.20
C ALA A 103 -7.59 -9.75 -11.73
N GLU A 104 -6.37 -10.13 -11.36
CA GLU A 104 -5.82 -10.04 -10.01
C GLU A 104 -5.60 -8.58 -9.59
N TYR A 105 -5.13 -7.73 -10.51
CA TYR A 105 -4.99 -6.29 -10.27
C TYR A 105 -6.36 -5.63 -10.10
N ARG A 106 -7.34 -5.95 -10.96
CA ARG A 106 -8.72 -5.48 -10.77
C ARG A 106 -9.30 -5.92 -9.42
N GLN A 107 -9.01 -7.14 -8.99
CA GLN A 107 -9.41 -7.65 -7.69
C GLN A 107 -8.74 -6.87 -6.54
N PHE A 108 -7.45 -6.56 -6.65
CA PHE A 108 -6.74 -5.70 -5.71
C PHE A 108 -7.42 -4.34 -5.57
N CYS A 109 -7.72 -3.65 -6.68
CA CYS A 109 -8.39 -2.34 -6.65
C CYS A 109 -9.72 -2.42 -5.92
N SER A 110 -10.54 -3.42 -6.25
CA SER A 110 -11.84 -3.62 -5.60
C SER A 110 -11.70 -3.89 -4.10
N LEU A 111 -10.76 -4.75 -3.70
CA LEU A 111 -10.51 -5.06 -2.29
C LEU A 111 -9.98 -3.84 -1.52
N ALA A 112 -9.14 -3.02 -2.15
CA ALA A 112 -8.60 -1.81 -1.53
C ALA A 112 -9.70 -0.77 -1.28
N CYS A 113 -10.58 -0.54 -2.27
CA CYS A 113 -11.74 0.35 -2.09
C CYS A 113 -12.70 -0.17 -1.01
N GLN A 114 -13.00 -1.47 -1.01
CA GLN A 114 -13.84 -2.09 0.03
C GLN A 114 -13.21 -1.94 1.42
N ALA A 115 -11.91 -2.23 1.56
CA ALA A 115 -11.19 -2.09 2.82
C ALA A 115 -11.17 -0.64 3.31
N PHE A 116 -11.01 0.33 2.40
CA PHE A 116 -11.10 1.75 2.74
C PHE A 116 -12.47 2.11 3.33
N ASN A 117 -13.57 1.71 2.67
CA ASN A 117 -14.92 1.93 3.19
C ASN A 117 -15.19 1.23 4.52
N LEU A 118 -14.68 0.00 4.71
CA LEU A 118 -14.81 -0.71 5.99
C LEU A 118 -14.07 0.00 7.12
N LEU A 119 -12.85 0.49 6.87
CA LEU A 119 -12.06 1.21 7.86
C LEU A 119 -12.67 2.58 8.18
N ARG A 120 -13.26 3.28 7.20
CA ARG A 120 -14.03 4.52 7.41
C ARG A 120 -15.15 4.35 8.43
N LYS A 121 -15.89 3.25 8.36
CA LYS A 121 -16.95 2.92 9.33
C LYS A 121 -16.41 2.71 10.76
N SER A 122 -15.12 2.40 10.87
CA SER A 122 -14.42 2.19 12.15
C SER A 122 -13.50 3.36 12.54
N ALA A 123 -13.55 4.50 11.83
CA ALA A 123 -12.61 5.61 12.02
C ALA A 123 -12.61 6.13 13.47
N GLY A 124 -13.78 6.22 14.11
CA GLY A 124 -13.88 6.68 15.49
C GLY A 124 -13.04 5.86 16.48
N LEU A 125 -12.97 4.53 16.31
CA LEU A 125 -12.12 3.67 17.15
C LEU A 125 -10.63 4.00 16.95
N VAL A 126 -10.20 4.11 15.69
CA VAL A 126 -8.82 4.42 15.34
C VAL A 126 -8.40 5.80 15.87
N LEU A 127 -9.23 6.81 15.65
CA LEU A 127 -8.97 8.18 16.10
C LEU A 127 -8.95 8.28 17.63
N ASN A 128 -9.84 7.59 18.34
CA ASN A 128 -9.83 7.56 19.79
C ASN A 128 -8.58 6.87 20.34
N LEU A 129 -8.13 5.77 19.72
CA LEU A 129 -6.89 5.12 20.11
C LEU A 129 -5.69 6.05 19.93
N LEU A 130 -5.60 6.75 18.79
CA LEU A 130 -4.52 7.73 18.54
C LEU A 130 -4.56 8.89 19.54
N ARG A 131 -5.75 9.38 19.91
CA ARG A 131 -5.92 10.41 20.95
C ARG A 131 -5.41 9.95 22.32
N LEU A 132 -5.68 8.70 22.70
CA LEU A 132 -5.15 8.14 23.95
C LEU A 132 -3.63 7.94 23.92
N MET A 133 -3.06 7.78 22.73
CA MET A 133 -1.62 7.62 22.53
C MET A 133 -0.87 8.95 22.43
N SER A 134 -1.56 10.11 22.46
CA SER A 134 -0.92 11.44 22.34
C SER A 134 0.20 11.65 23.37
N ASP A 135 0.01 11.13 24.57
CA ASP A 135 0.90 11.32 25.72
C ASP A 135 1.87 10.13 25.91
N ALA A 136 1.85 9.15 25.00
CA ALA A 136 2.67 7.94 25.07
C ALA A 136 4.14 8.17 24.68
N GLY A 137 4.54 9.41 24.38
CA GLY A 137 5.92 9.75 24.01
C GLY A 137 6.33 9.28 22.61
N ILE A 138 5.38 9.02 21.71
CA ILE A 138 5.67 8.68 20.32
C ILE A 138 6.17 9.95 19.62
N GLU A 139 7.44 9.96 19.20
CA GLU A 139 8.12 11.14 18.67
C GLU A 139 7.37 11.75 17.48
N ASP A 140 6.89 10.92 16.55
CA ASP A 140 6.14 11.37 15.36
C ASP A 140 4.73 11.87 15.66
N LEU A 141 4.19 11.56 16.84
CA LEU A 141 2.88 12.02 17.30
C LEU A 141 3.00 13.25 18.21
N SER A 142 4.01 13.31 19.07
CA SER A 142 4.13 14.31 20.15
C SER A 142 5.17 15.40 19.89
N ASN A 143 6.22 15.11 19.12
CA ASN A 143 7.37 15.99 18.88
C ASN A 143 7.53 16.36 17.39
N ASN A 144 6.46 16.26 16.60
CA ASN A 144 6.52 16.65 15.20
C ASN A 144 6.67 18.19 15.09
N PRO A 145 7.77 18.71 14.53
CA PRO A 145 8.03 20.15 14.48
C PRO A 145 6.98 20.95 13.69
N SER A 146 6.17 20.25 12.88
CA SER A 146 5.16 20.82 11.99
C SER A 146 3.72 20.67 12.48
N ALA A 147 3.47 19.89 13.54
CA ALA A 147 2.14 19.71 14.13
C ALA A 147 2.24 19.04 15.52
N ASP A 148 1.43 19.47 16.48
CA ASP A 148 1.23 18.73 17.73
C ASP A 148 0.40 17.44 17.48
N ALA A 149 0.21 16.64 18.53
CA ALA A 149 -0.57 15.40 18.44
C ALA A 149 -1.99 15.64 17.89
N HIS A 150 -2.59 16.79 18.21
CA HIS A 150 -3.91 17.14 17.69
C HIS A 150 -3.89 17.36 16.17
N GLY A 151 -2.92 18.11 15.66
CA GLY A 151 -2.73 18.32 14.22
C GLY A 151 -2.41 17.04 13.45
N VAL A 152 -1.62 16.13 14.04
CA VAL A 152 -1.35 14.80 13.47
C VAL A 152 -2.64 13.97 13.34
N ILE A 153 -3.43 13.90 14.41
CA ILE A 153 -4.68 13.15 14.43
C ILE A 153 -5.68 13.74 13.43
N ALA A 154 -5.73 15.07 13.31
CA ALA A 154 -6.57 15.75 12.31
C ALA A 154 -6.19 15.37 10.87
N LYS A 155 -4.90 15.23 10.55
CA LYS A 155 -4.44 14.75 9.23
C LYS A 155 -4.86 13.30 8.97
N VAL A 156 -4.83 12.44 9.99
CA VAL A 156 -5.33 11.06 9.86
C VAL A 156 -6.84 11.06 9.63
N GLU A 157 -7.59 11.88 10.38
CA GLU A 157 -9.03 12.06 10.22
C GLU A 157 -9.41 12.54 8.81
N GLU A 158 -8.68 13.53 8.28
CA GLU A 158 -8.86 14.01 6.91
C GLU A 158 -8.69 12.89 5.87
N ARG A 159 -7.71 11.99 6.07
CA ARG A 159 -7.47 10.85 5.16
C ARG A 159 -8.62 9.85 5.13
N PHE A 160 -9.42 9.75 6.19
CA PHE A 160 -10.62 8.90 6.18
C PHE A 160 -11.72 9.46 5.28
N ARG A 161 -11.73 10.77 4.97
CA ARG A 161 -12.71 11.41 4.07
C ARG A 161 -14.17 11.18 4.51
N LEU A 162 -14.43 11.27 5.81
CA LEU A 162 -15.72 10.91 6.44
C LEU A 162 -16.92 11.70 5.91
N GLU A 163 -16.68 12.82 5.22
CA GLU A 163 -17.70 13.62 4.55
C GLU A 163 -18.29 12.98 3.28
N LEU A 164 -17.60 12.00 2.68
CA LEU A 164 -18.04 11.33 1.46
C LEU A 164 -19.04 10.21 1.74
N THR A 165 -19.92 9.91 0.79
CA THR A 165 -20.68 8.63 0.78
C THR A 165 -19.78 7.44 0.45
N ASP A 166 -20.22 6.20 0.70
CA ASP A 166 -19.46 4.99 0.36
C ASP A 166 -19.08 4.94 -1.14
N GLU A 167 -19.96 5.38 -2.04
CA GLU A 167 -19.73 5.42 -3.48
C GLU A 167 -18.70 6.51 -3.88
N GLN A 168 -18.83 7.70 -3.29
CA GLN A 168 -17.89 8.80 -3.51
C GLN A 168 -16.49 8.46 -2.99
N ALA A 169 -16.43 7.76 -1.85
CA ALA A 169 -15.19 7.31 -1.24
C ALA A 169 -14.49 6.24 -2.08
N GLU A 170 -15.25 5.30 -2.66
CA GLU A 170 -14.72 4.32 -3.61
C GLU A 170 -14.16 4.99 -4.86
N THR A 171 -14.90 5.93 -5.44
CA THR A 171 -14.43 6.72 -6.60
C THR A 171 -13.16 7.49 -6.26
N TYR A 172 -13.12 8.15 -5.11
CA TYR A 172 -11.95 8.89 -4.63
C TYR A 172 -10.72 7.98 -4.47
N PHE A 173 -10.89 6.84 -3.79
CA PHE A 173 -9.79 5.94 -3.51
C PHE A 173 -9.27 5.24 -4.77
N HIS A 174 -10.17 4.89 -5.69
CA HIS A 174 -9.80 4.39 -7.01
C HIS A 174 -9.01 5.44 -7.81
N GLY A 175 -9.37 6.73 -7.69
CA GLY A 175 -8.61 7.85 -8.24
C GLY A 175 -7.17 7.88 -7.72
N LEU A 176 -6.96 7.76 -6.40
CA LEU A 176 -5.62 7.71 -5.81
C LEU A 176 -4.76 6.57 -6.36
N ILE A 177 -5.34 5.39 -6.58
CA ILE A 177 -4.65 4.25 -7.18
C ILE A 177 -4.22 4.57 -8.61
N ASN A 178 -5.13 5.14 -9.42
CA ASN A 178 -4.87 5.51 -10.81
C ASN A 178 -3.82 6.61 -10.95
N ASP A 179 -3.85 7.62 -10.08
CA ASP A 179 -2.87 8.70 -10.04
C ASP A 179 -1.48 8.16 -9.71
N CYS A 180 -1.41 7.24 -8.74
CA CYS A 180 -0.17 6.54 -8.40
C CYS A 180 0.38 5.74 -9.59
N LEU A 181 -0.47 5.01 -10.33
CA LEU A 181 -0.05 4.30 -11.54
C LEU A 181 0.40 5.22 -12.66
N SER A 182 -0.30 6.33 -12.88
CA SER A 182 0.01 7.28 -13.94
C SER A 182 1.39 7.92 -13.70
N ALA A 183 1.75 8.15 -12.43
CA ALA A 183 3.10 8.58 -12.05
C ALA A 183 4.18 7.51 -12.30
N LEU A 184 3.82 6.22 -12.41
CA LEU A 184 4.73 5.14 -12.77
C LEU A 184 4.92 5.03 -14.31
N ALA A 185 3.96 5.48 -15.12
CA ALA A 185 3.93 5.29 -16.57
C ALA A 185 5.14 5.86 -17.35
N PRO A 186 5.70 7.05 -17.04
CA PRO A 186 6.89 7.54 -17.74
C PRO A 186 8.09 6.59 -17.63
N ARG A 187 8.22 5.88 -16.50
CA ARG A 187 9.29 4.89 -16.27
C ARG A 187 9.07 3.57 -17.02
N VAL A 188 7.86 3.33 -17.54
CA VAL A 188 7.56 2.16 -18.36
C VAL A 188 8.17 2.32 -19.75
N MET A 189 8.05 3.51 -20.35
CA MET A 189 8.59 3.79 -21.69
C MET A 189 10.13 3.78 -21.70
N ASP A 190 10.76 4.27 -20.63
CA ASP A 190 12.22 4.33 -20.52
C ASP A 190 12.90 2.94 -20.45
N VAL A 191 12.26 1.94 -19.81
CA VAL A 191 12.81 0.58 -19.74
C VAL A 191 12.69 -0.14 -21.09
N PHE A 192 11.66 0.15 -21.89
CA PHE A 192 11.53 -0.40 -23.24
C PHE A 192 12.51 0.24 -24.24
N HIS A 193 12.94 1.48 -24.01
CA HIS A 193 13.96 2.15 -24.83
C HIS A 193 15.42 1.74 -24.50
N LEU A 194 15.66 1.05 -23.38
CA LEU A 194 17.00 0.56 -22.98
C LEU A 194 17.27 -0.90 -23.39
N ILE A 195 16.29 -1.59 -24.00
CA ILE A 195 16.37 -3.01 -24.41
C ILE A 195 16.13 -3.18 -25.94
N LEU A 196 15.98 -2.08 -26.68
CA LEU A 196 15.99 -2.04 -28.15
C LEU A 196 17.19 -1.21 -28.63
#